data_AF-A0A3N5UKP7-F1
#
_entry.id   AF-A0A3N5UKP7-F1
#
_cell.length_a   1.000
_cell.length_b   1.000
_cell.length_c   1.000
_cell.angle_alpha   90.00
_cell.angle_beta   90.00
_cell.angle_gamma   90.00
#
_symmetry.space_group_name_H-M   'P 1'
#
loop_
_entity.id
_entity.type
_entity.pdbx_description
1 polymer ?
#
loop_
_entity_poly.entity_id
_entity_poly.type
_entity_poly.pdbx_seq_one_letter_code
_entity_poly.pdbx_strand_id
1 'polypeptide(L)'
;MLQQFKSMNELVGYLGRLEERLKFLEEENQKLRAAPVPASTSSVDEHTIAKYVASFLPLTNIVHPSFLKRAFAIWGHFFVANLIISLPFTILYFCLLTLLFNGTLQTP
;
A
#
# COMPACT_ATOMS: atom_id res chain seq x y z
N MET A 1 -17.70 3.09 32.71
CA MET A 1 -18.38 3.40 33.99
C MET A 1 -18.52 2.11 34.77
N LEU A 2 -17.89 1.99 35.94
CA LEU A 2 -17.98 0.80 36.80
C LEU A 2 -19.37 0.78 37.45
N GLN A 3 -20.21 -0.21 37.14
CA GLN A 3 -21.51 -0.38 37.80
C GLN A 3 -21.25 -0.66 39.30
N GLN A 4 -21.63 0.27 40.16
CA GLN A 4 -21.70 0.04 41.60
C GLN A 4 -22.96 -0.79 41.90
N PHE A 5 -22.78 -2.06 42.26
CA PHE A 5 -23.87 -2.95 42.64
C PHE A 5 -24.41 -2.54 44.02
N LYS A 6 -25.70 -2.19 44.10
CA LYS A 6 -26.31 -1.66 45.34
C LYS A 6 -26.86 -2.77 46.24
N SER A 7 -27.01 -3.98 45.70
CA SER A 7 -27.54 -5.15 46.41
C SER A 7 -26.96 -6.46 45.86
N MET A 8 -26.75 -7.45 46.73
CA MET A 8 -26.31 -8.81 46.37
C MET A 8 -27.23 -9.46 45.32
N ASN A 9 -28.53 -9.13 45.36
CA ASN A 9 -29.51 -9.65 44.41
C ASN A 9 -29.30 -9.09 42.98
N GLU A 10 -28.83 -7.85 42.86
CA GLU A 10 -28.49 -7.26 41.56
C GLU A 10 -27.22 -7.89 40.96
N LEU A 11 -26.26 -8.26 41.82
CA LEU A 11 -25.06 -8.98 41.41
C LEU A 11 -25.41 -10.37 40.87
N VAL A 12 -26.26 -11.12 41.59
CA VAL A 12 -26.75 -12.44 41.14
C VAL A 12 -27.53 -12.32 39.83
N GLY A 13 -28.38 -11.30 39.70
CA GLY A 13 -29.11 -11.04 38.45
C GLY A 13 -28.19 -10.64 37.29
N TYR A 14 -27.09 -9.94 37.54
CA TYR A 14 -26.10 -9.60 36.51
C TYR A 14 -25.27 -10.82 36.09
N LEU A 15 -24.86 -11.65 37.05
CA LEU A 15 -24.17 -12.90 36.78
C LEU A 15 -25.04 -13.83 35.93
N GLY A 16 -26.33 -13.99 36.25
CA GLY A 16 -27.25 -14.79 35.43
C GLY A 16 -27.37 -14.27 33.99
N ARG A 17 -27.42 -12.95 33.78
CA ARG A 17 -27.44 -12.36 32.42
C ARG A 17 -26.12 -12.56 31.67
N LEU A 18 -24.99 -12.57 32.38
CA LEU A 18 -23.68 -12.84 31.78
C LEU A 18 -23.53 -14.31 31.40
N GLU A 19 -23.99 -15.23 32.24
CA GLU A 19 -24.01 -16.66 31.93
C GLU A 19 -24.88 -16.96 30.71
N GLU A 20 -26.06 -16.34 30.61
CA GLU A 20 -26.94 -16.49 29.46
C GLU A 20 -26.29 -15.96 28.17
N ARG A 21 -25.64 -14.78 28.24
CA ARG A 21 -24.89 -14.24 27.10
C ARG A 21 -23.71 -15.13 26.72
N LEU A 22 -22.93 -15.61 27.69
CA LEU A 22 -21.80 -16.50 27.43
C LEU A 22 -22.27 -17.77 26.72
N LYS A 23 -23.37 -18.37 27.18
CA LYS A 23 -23.94 -19.57 26.58
C LYS A 23 -24.40 -19.33 25.13
N PHE A 24 -25.03 -18.19 24.86
CA PHE A 24 -25.42 -17.81 23.50
C PHE A 24 -24.20 -17.59 22.60
N LEU A 25 -23.19 -16.85 23.08
CA LEU A 25 -21.95 -16.60 22.36
C LEU A 25 -21.16 -17.88 22.11
N GLU A 26 -21.15 -18.82 23.05
CA GLU A 26 -20.49 -20.11 22.92
C GLU A 26 -21.21 -20.99 21.90
N GLU A 27 -22.55 -21.00 21.90
CA GLU A 27 -23.35 -21.70 20.90
C GLU A 27 -23.17 -21.10 19.50
N GLU A 28 -23.12 -19.77 19.37
CA GLU A 28 -22.80 -19.09 18.10
C GLU A 28 -21.36 -19.39 17.65
N ASN A 29 -20.37 -19.33 18.54
CA ASN A 29 -18.98 -19.63 18.20
C ASN A 29 -18.85 -21.10 17.77
N GLN A 30 -19.54 -22.01 18.44
CA GLN A 30 -19.60 -23.42 18.08
C GLN A 30 -20.27 -23.61 16.72
N LYS A 31 -21.37 -22.91 16.42
CA LYS A 31 -22.00 -22.91 15.09
C LYS A 31 -21.08 -22.34 14.01
N LEU A 32 -20.34 -21.28 14.28
CA LEU A 32 -19.37 -20.70 13.34
C LEU A 32 -18.17 -21.62 13.11
N ARG A 33 -17.76 -22.40 14.12
CA ARG A 33 -16.69 -23.40 14.02
C ARG A 33 -17.14 -24.71 13.39
N ALA A 34 -18.40 -25.11 13.61
CA ALA A 34 -18.99 -26.33 13.07
C ALA A 34 -19.60 -26.13 11.68
N ALA A 35 -19.94 -24.89 11.31
CA ALA A 35 -20.14 -24.52 9.93
C ALA A 35 -18.87 -24.96 9.18
N PRO A 36 -18.99 -25.73 8.08
CA PRO A 36 -17.85 -26.07 7.26
C PRO A 36 -17.30 -24.75 6.76
N VAL A 37 -16.23 -24.27 7.40
CA VAL A 37 -15.36 -23.26 6.84
C VAL A 37 -15.05 -23.82 5.45
N PRO A 38 -15.50 -23.17 4.35
CA PRO A 38 -15.14 -23.63 3.02
C PRO A 38 -13.63 -23.79 3.06
N ALA A 39 -13.14 -24.98 2.71
CA ALA A 39 -11.81 -25.53 2.99
C ALA A 39 -10.63 -24.72 2.39
N SER A 40 -10.60 -23.42 2.64
CA SER A 40 -9.89 -22.42 1.87
C SER A 40 -9.40 -21.24 2.72
N THR A 41 -9.69 -21.15 4.03
CA THR A 41 -9.19 -20.05 4.86
C THR A 41 -8.00 -20.41 5.76
N SER A 42 -7.71 -21.70 5.98
CA SER A 42 -6.52 -22.14 6.74
C SER A 42 -5.26 -22.31 5.90
N SER A 43 -5.38 -22.19 4.58
CA SER A 43 -4.26 -22.28 3.64
C SER A 43 -4.43 -21.26 2.50
N VAL A 44 -4.85 -20.04 2.80
CA VAL A 44 -4.73 -18.96 1.80
C VAL A 44 -3.24 -18.71 1.64
N ASP A 45 -2.65 -19.49 0.74
CA ASP A 45 -1.26 -19.40 0.35
C ASP A 45 -1.01 -17.93 -0.01
N GLU A 46 -0.02 -17.31 0.62
CA GLU A 46 0.26 -15.88 0.52
C GLU A 46 0.42 -15.46 -0.97
N HIS A 47 0.87 -16.41 -1.79
CA HIS A 47 0.94 -16.33 -3.24
C HIS A 47 -0.41 -16.12 -3.95
N THR A 48 -1.51 -16.70 -3.45
CA THR A 48 -2.85 -16.54 -4.02
C THR A 48 -3.40 -15.14 -3.75
N ILE A 49 -3.13 -14.60 -2.56
CA ILE A 49 -3.47 -13.22 -2.19
C ILE A 49 -2.65 -12.25 -3.02
N ALA A 50 -1.34 -12.47 -3.14
CA ALA A 50 -0.46 -11.64 -3.94
C ALA A 50 -0.89 -11.61 -5.42
N LYS A 51 -1.33 -12.74 -5.98
CA LYS A 51 -1.81 -12.84 -7.37
C LYS A 51 -3.14 -12.12 -7.57
N TYR A 52 -4.06 -12.22 -6.60
CA TYR A 52 -5.33 -11.49 -6.65
C TYR A 52 -5.09 -9.98 -6.52
N VAL A 53 -4.27 -9.53 -5.56
CA VAL A 53 -3.89 -8.12 -5.39
C VAL A 53 -3.17 -7.58 -6.62
N ALA A 54 -2.27 -8.34 -7.23
CA ALA A 54 -1.60 -7.97 -8.48
C ALA A 54 -2.57 -7.77 -9.66
N SER A 55 -3.76 -8.39 -9.64
CA SER A 55 -4.78 -8.19 -10.68
C SER A 55 -5.58 -6.88 -10.53
N PHE A 56 -5.61 -6.32 -9.31
CA PHE A 56 -6.23 -5.01 -9.02
C PHE A 56 -5.23 -3.86 -9.00
N LEU A 57 -3.93 -4.15 -8.90
CA LEU A 57 -2.91 -3.13 -9.00
C LEU A 57 -2.74 -2.71 -10.45
N PRO A 58 -2.67 -1.40 -10.74
CA PRO A 58 -2.46 -0.92 -12.10
C PRO A 58 -1.15 -1.51 -12.63
N LEU A 59 -1.19 -2.07 -13.85
CA LEU A 59 -0.08 -2.64 -14.63
C LEU A 59 0.99 -1.57 -14.90
N THR A 60 1.66 -1.15 -13.84
CA THR A 60 2.81 -0.28 -13.87
C THR A 60 4.00 -1.17 -13.59
N ASN A 61 5.05 -1.07 -14.41
CA ASN A 61 6.29 -1.84 -14.29
C ASN A 61 7.07 -1.57 -12.97
N ILE A 62 6.46 -0.80 -12.07
CA ILE A 62 6.93 -0.42 -10.75
C ILE A 62 6.71 -1.56 -9.73
N VAL A 63 5.73 -2.44 -9.96
CA VAL A 63 5.43 -3.59 -9.07
C VAL A 63 5.76 -4.92 -9.74
N HIS A 64 6.86 -4.99 -10.50
CA HIS A 64 7.35 -6.26 -11.05
C HIS A 64 8.25 -6.97 -10.02
N PRO A 65 8.14 -8.29 -9.82
CA PRO A 65 8.95 -9.04 -8.84
C PRO A 65 10.45 -9.00 -9.13
N SER A 66 10.86 -8.77 -10.38
CA SER A 66 12.27 -8.62 -10.74
C SER A 66 12.77 -7.18 -10.55
N PHE A 67 13.69 -7.02 -9.60
CA PHE A 67 14.35 -5.75 -9.28
C PHE A 67 15.01 -5.09 -10.50
N LEU A 68 15.68 -5.88 -11.35
CA LEU A 68 16.39 -5.37 -12.52
C LEU A 68 15.46 -4.73 -13.55
N LYS A 69 14.29 -5.33 -13.85
CA LYS A 69 13.34 -4.74 -14.81
C LYS A 69 12.80 -3.40 -14.30
N ARG A 70 12.54 -3.31 -13.00
CA ARG A 70 12.11 -2.06 -12.36
C ARG A 70 13.20 -0.99 -12.37
N ALA A 71 14.44 -1.37 -12.05
CA ALA A 71 15.58 -0.46 -12.05
C ALA A 71 15.86 0.11 -13.46
N PHE A 72 15.82 -0.71 -14.50
CA PHE A 72 16.01 -0.25 -15.88
C PHE A 72 14.86 0.63 -16.37
N ALA A 73 13.62 0.37 -15.96
CA ALA A 73 12.48 1.22 -16.31
C ALA A 73 12.60 2.62 -15.69
N ILE A 74 12.97 2.69 -14.40
CA ILE A 74 13.18 3.97 -13.69
C ILE A 74 14.39 4.70 -14.28
N TRP A 75 15.50 3.99 -14.49
CA TRP A 75 16.72 4.57 -15.05
C TRP A 75 16.52 5.07 -16.49
N GLY A 76 15.86 4.28 -17.34
CA GLY A 76 15.54 4.67 -18.71
C GLY A 76 14.62 5.89 -18.76
N HIS A 77 13.58 5.92 -17.92
CA HIS A 77 12.69 7.08 -17.85
C HIS A 77 13.43 8.34 -17.36
N PHE A 78 14.30 8.20 -16.36
CA PHE A 78 15.10 9.33 -15.85
C PHE A 78 16.10 9.81 -16.90
N PHE A 79 16.74 8.89 -17.62
CA PHE A 79 17.67 9.22 -18.70
C PHE A 79 16.98 10.00 -19.82
N VAL A 80 15.83 9.51 -20.30
CA VAL A 80 15.08 10.18 -21.37
C VAL A 80 14.53 11.53 -20.91
N ALA A 81 14.02 11.62 -19.68
CA ALA A 81 13.56 12.89 -19.12
C ALA A 81 14.69 13.92 -19.03
N ASN A 82 15.86 13.53 -18.51
CA ASN A 82 17.02 14.42 -18.46
C ASN A 82 17.53 14.80 -19.84
N LEU A 83 17.46 13.91 -20.83
CA LEU A 83 17.83 14.24 -22.22
C LEU A 83 16.89 15.29 -22.82
N ILE A 84 15.58 15.09 -22.66
CA ILE A 84 14.55 16.03 -23.15
C ILE A 84 14.69 17.39 -22.48
N ILE A 85 14.96 17.41 -21.16
CA ILE A 85 15.13 18.67 -20.42
C ILE A 85 16.47 19.32 -20.77
N SER A 86 17.57 18.57 -20.84
CA SER A 86 18.90 19.16 -21.09
C SER A 86 19.07 19.70 -22.51
N LEU A 87 18.35 19.18 -23.51
CA LEU A 87 18.44 19.62 -24.89
C LEU A 87 18.17 21.14 -25.08
N PRO A 88 17.02 21.70 -24.67
CA PRO A 88 16.76 23.13 -24.79
C PRO A 88 17.71 23.98 -23.94
N PHE A 89 18.09 23.51 -22.74
CA PHE A 89 19.06 24.23 -21.90
C PHE A 89 20.44 24.30 -22.55
N THR A 90 20.88 23.22 -23.20
CA THR A 90 22.16 23.19 -23.92
C THR A 90 22.15 24.13 -25.10
N ILE A 91 21.06 24.16 -25.87
CA ILE A 91 20.88 25.10 -26.99
C ILE A 91 20.90 26.55 -26.49
N LEU A 92 20.14 26.86 -25.44
CA LEU A 92 20.11 28.19 -24.83
C LEU A 92 21.49 28.62 -24.34
N TYR A 93 22.19 27.72 -23.63
CA TYR A 93 23.54 27.95 -23.13
C TYR A 93 24.52 28.21 -24.28
N PHE A 94 24.46 27.41 -25.35
CA PHE A 94 25.31 27.59 -26.53
C PHE A 94 25.03 28.92 -27.26
N CYS A 95 23.77 29.32 -27.40
CA CYS A 95 23.40 30.63 -27.95
C CYS A 95 23.94 31.79 -27.10
N LEU A 96 23.79 31.72 -25.78
CA LEU A 96 24.33 32.75 -24.88
C LEU A 96 25.85 32.80 -24.93
N LEU A 97 26.51 31.64 -24.98
CA LEU A 97 27.95 31.54 -25.08
C LEU A 97 28.46 32.18 -26.40
N THR A 98 27.89 31.81 -27.54
CA THR A 98 28.29 32.40 -28.83
C THR A 98 28.04 33.91 -28.89
N LEU A 99 26.95 34.40 -28.31
CA LEU A 99 26.68 35.84 -28.22
C LEU A 99 27.71 36.58 -27.34
N LEU A 100 28.06 36.03 -26.18
CA LEU A 100 29.09 36.60 -25.30
C LEU A 100 30.49 36.57 -25.94
N PHE A 101 30.86 35.47 -26.59
CA PHE A 101 32.15 35.35 -27.27
C PHE A 101 32.27 36.30 -28.46
N ASN A 102 31.19 36.47 -29.25
CA ASN A 102 31.18 37.45 -30.33
C ASN A 102 31.23 38.90 -29.80
N GLY A 103 30.53 39.20 -28.70
CA GLY A 103 30.57 40.52 -28.08
C GLY A 103 31.92 40.89 -27.46
N THR A 104 32.70 39.91 -27.01
CA THR A 104 34.04 40.13 -26.43
C THR A 104 35.16 40.21 -27.48
N LEU A 105 34.99 39.59 -28.65
CA LEU A 105 35.95 39.67 -29.77
C LEU A 105 35.85 41.00 -30.55
N GLN A 106 34.78 41.79 -30.34
CA GLN A 106 34.51 43.01 -31.10
C GLN A 106 34.89 44.31 -30.37
N THR A 107 35.46 44.22 -29.16
CA THR A 107 36.11 45.35 -28.49
C THR A 107 37.59 45.41 -28.87
N PRO A 108 38.02 46.37 -29.71
CA PRO A 108 39.44 46.68 -29.89
C PRO A 108 40.07 47.28 -28.62
#